data_AF-C7XPW1-F1
#
_entry.id   AF-C7XPW1-F1
#
_cell.length_a   1.000
_cell.length_b   1.000
_cell.length_c   1.000
_cell.angle_alpha   90.00
_cell.angle_beta   90.00
_cell.angle_gamma   90.00
#
_symmetry.space_group_name_H-M   'P 1'
#
loop_
_entity.id
_entity.type
_entity.pdbx_description
1 polymer ?
#
loop_
_entity_poly.entity_id
_entity_poly.type
_entity_poly.pdbx_seq_one_letter_code
_entity_poly.pdbx_strand_id
1 'polypeptide(L)' 'MWKCKKCGCNIFYQIFTGIFSIEKADKNQEIVECRDNILKYSKFYCEECKKSGWTLDEVAKWEEDMNE' A
#
# COMPACT_ATOMS: atom_id res chain seq x y z
N MET A 1 10.84 -9.25 6.19
CA MET A 1 10.18 -8.01 5.77
C MET A 1 10.49 -7.67 4.31
N TRP A 2 9.57 -7.05 3.58
CA TRP A 2 9.85 -6.51 2.25
C TRP A 2 10.70 -5.24 2.38
N LYS A 3 11.83 -5.20 1.66
CA LYS A 3 12.65 -3.99 1.53
C LYS A 3 12.86 -3.63 0.07
N CYS A 4 12.74 -2.35 -0.24
CA CYS A 4 12.88 -1.86 -1.59
C CYS A 4 14.29 -2.19 -2.11
N LYS A 5 14.38 -2.79 -3.29
CA LYS A 5 15.66 -3.15 -3.92
C LYS A 5 16.55 -1.93 -4.20
N LYS A 6 15.98 -0.72 -4.25
CA LYS A 6 16.70 0.52 -4.57
C LYS A 6 17.14 1.31 -3.35
N CYS A 7 16.27 1.51 -2.36
CA CYS A 7 16.55 2.37 -1.21
C CYS A 7 16.46 1.68 0.15
N GLY A 8 16.02 0.42 0.20
CA GLY A 8 15.88 -0.31 1.46
C GLY A 8 14.63 0.05 2.28
N CYS A 9 13.84 1.05 1.87
CA CYS A 9 12.55 1.37 2.50
C CYS A 9 11.61 0.15 2.51
N ASN A 10 10.86 -0.02 3.58
CA ASN A 10 9.91 -1.11 3.81
C ASN A 10 8.44 -0.70 3.64
N ILE A 11 8.19 0.57 3.27
CA ILE A 11 6.84 1.11 3.07
C ILE A 11 6.52 1.15 1.56
N PHE A 12 5.38 0.54 1.22
CA PHE A 12 4.88 0.47 -0.15
C PHE A 12 3.41 0.83 -0.17
N TYR A 13 2.98 1.46 -1.25
CA TYR A 13 1.58 1.79 -1.50
C TYR A 13 1.15 1.36 -2.88
N GLN A 14 -0.14 1.09 -3.06
CA GLN A 14 -0.77 0.91 -4.35
C GLN A 14 -1.85 1.96 -4.53
N ILE A 15 -1.96 2.48 -5.74
CA ILE A 15 -3.10 3.30 -6.13
C ILE A 15 -4.19 2.34 -6.56
N PHE A 16 -5.38 2.45 -6.01
CA PHE A 16 -6.54 1.73 -6.49
C PHE A 16 -7.54 2.69 -7.12
N THR A 17 -8.31 2.17 -8.07
CA THR A 17 -9.47 2.84 -8.63
C THR A 17 -10.70 2.11 -8.09
N GLY A 18 -11.59 2.84 -7.45
CA GLY A 18 -12.76 2.27 -6.79
C GLY A 18 -13.65 3.36 -6.22
N ILE A 19 -14.72 2.93 -5.56
CA ILE A 19 -15.62 3.81 -4.81
C ILE A 19 -15.36 3.57 -3.34
N PHE A 20 -15.02 4.63 -2.62
CA PHE A 20 -14.94 4.62 -1.16
C PHE A 20 -16.22 5.27 -0.63
N SER A 21 -17.14 4.46 -0.11
CA SER A 21 -18.43 4.91 0.41
C SER A 21 -18.35 5.10 1.92
N ILE A 22 -18.68 6.30 2.38
CA ILE A 22 -18.77 6.61 3.81
C ILE A 22 -20.20 6.33 4.25
N GLU A 23 -20.39 5.34 5.13
CA GLU A 23 -21.71 4.98 5.66
C GLU A 23 -22.01 5.76 6.95
N LYS A 24 -20.96 6.06 7.75
CA LYS A 24 -21.07 6.83 8.99
C LYS A 24 -19.80 7.62 9.28
N ALA A 25 -19.98 8.90 9.59
CA ALA A 25 -18.93 9.77 10.12
C ALA A 25 -19.41 10.45 11.41
N ASP A 26 -18.48 10.75 12.31
CA ASP A 26 -18.79 11.48 13.54
C ASP A 26 -18.84 13.01 13.30
N LYS A 27 -19.16 13.78 14.35
CA LYS A 27 -19.24 15.25 14.30
C LYS A 27 -17.90 15.94 13.93
N ASN A 28 -16.78 15.26 14.14
CA ASN A 28 -15.44 15.70 13.78
C ASN A 28 -15.04 15.27 12.36
N GLN A 29 -15.96 14.65 11.60
CA GLN A 29 -15.73 14.12 10.26
C GLN A 29 -14.78 12.91 10.22
N GLU A 30 -14.54 12.25 11.36
CA GLU A 30 -13.81 10.99 11.39
C GLU A 30 -14.75 9.88 10.88
N ILE A 31 -14.25 9.12 9.91
CA ILE A 31 -15.00 8.02 9.30
C ILE A 31 -15.02 6.86 10.30
N VAL A 32 -16.22 6.46 10.73
CA VAL A 32 -16.44 5.37 11.68
C VAL A 32 -16.77 4.08 10.94
N GLU A 33 -17.60 4.17 9.90
CA GLU A 33 -18.01 3.04 9.07
C GLU A 33 -17.93 3.43 7.60
N CYS A 34 -17.26 2.58 6.83
CA CYS A 34 -17.10 2.76 5.40
C CYS A 34 -17.11 1.40 4.69
N ARG A 35 -17.45 1.45 3.41
CA ARG A 35 -17.36 0.32 2.50
C ARG A 35 -16.53 0.73 1.30
N ASP A 36 -15.48 -0.02 1.04
CA ASP A 36 -14.71 0.10 -0.18
C ASP A 36 -15.21 -0.88 -1.24
N ASN A 37 -15.35 -0.38 -2.47
CA ASN A 37 -15.54 -1.20 -3.66
C ASN A 37 -14.37 -0.93 -4.60
N ILE A 38 -13.37 -1.80 -4.54
CA ILE A 38 -12.14 -1.67 -5.28
C ILE A 38 -12.30 -2.33 -6.64
N LEU A 39 -12.31 -1.53 -7.70
CA LEU A 39 -12.47 -2.00 -9.08
C LEU A 39 -11.14 -2.49 -9.66
N LYS A 40 -10.04 -1.80 -9.35
CA LYS A 40 -8.72 -2.13 -9.90
C LYS A 40 -7.59 -1.66 -9.00
N TYR A 41 -6.59 -2.53 -8.80
CA TYR A 41 -5.31 -2.16 -8.21
C TYR A 41 -4.29 -1.80 -9.31
N SER A 42 -3.52 -0.74 -9.07
CA SER A 42 -2.39 -0.35 -9.92
C SER A 42 -1.09 -0.99 -9.43
N LYS A 43 0.04 -0.58 -10.03
CA LYS A 43 1.39 -0.96 -9.63
C LYS A 43 1.64 -0.66 -8.14
N PHE A 44 2.54 -1.44 -7.54
CA PHE A 44 3.17 -1.13 -6.26
C PHE A 44 4.17 0.00 -6.44
N TYR A 45 4.21 0.91 -5.48
CA TYR A 45 5.14 2.02 -5.43
C TYR A 45 5.87 1.97 -4.09
N CYS A 46 7.18 2.16 -4.12
CA CYS A 46 7.96 2.45 -2.92
C CYS A 46 7.71 3.91 -2.51
N GLU A 47 7.41 4.15 -1.24
CA GLU A 47 7.14 5.49 -0.71
C GLU A 47 8.31 6.45 -0.94
N GLU A 48 9.53 5.99 -0.66
CA GLU A 48 10.71 6.84 -0.65
C GLU A 48 11.29 7.08 -2.05
N CYS A 49 11.60 6.01 -2.79
CA CYS A 49 12.28 6.12 -4.09
C CYS A 49 11.35 6.17 -5.30
N LYS A 50 10.02 6.07 -5.08
CA LYS A 50 8.97 6.03 -6.10
C LYS A 50 9.14 4.94 -7.17
N LYS A 51 9.99 3.94 -6.89
CA LYS A 51 10.15 2.78 -7.78
C LYS A 51 8.81 2.06 -7.86
N SER A 52 8.38 1.75 -9.08
CA SER A 52 7.10 1.08 -9.31
C SER A 52 7.26 -0.25 -10.03
N GLY A 53 6.35 -1.19 -9.75
CA GLY A 53 6.33 -2.54 -10.33
C GLY A 53 4.93 -3.12 -10.24
N TRP A 54 4.60 -4.07 -11.12
CA TRP A 54 3.28 -4.71 -11.07
C TRP A 54 3.16 -5.66 -9.89
N THR A 55 4.30 -6.21 -9.46
CA THR A 55 4.40 -7.09 -8.30
C THR A 55 5.38 -6.52 -7.26
N LEU A 56 5.21 -6.92 -5.99
CA LEU A 56 6.10 -6.47 -4.93
C LEU A 56 7.53 -6.95 -5.15
N ASP A 57 7.72 -8.16 -5.69
CA ASP A 57 9.05 -8.71 -5.97
C ASP A 57 9.84 -7.87 -6.99
N GLU A 58 9.19 -7.26 -7.98
CA GLU A 58 9.91 -6.38 -8.93
C GLU A 58 10.52 -5.14 -8.24
N VAL A 59 9.85 -4.64 -7.20
CA VAL A 59 10.20 -3.40 -6.49
C VAL A 59 11.08 -3.69 -5.28
N ALA A 60 10.78 -4.75 -4.56
CA ALA A 60 11.29 -5.09 -3.24
C ALA A 60 11.79 -6.53 -3.19
N LYS A 61 12.70 -6.81 -2.26
CA LYS A 61 13.12 -8.16 -1.92
C LYS A 61 12.59 -8.49 -0.53
N TRP A 62 12.15 -9.72 -0.32
CA TRP A 62 11.86 -10.21 1.02
C TRP A 62 13.18 -10.53 1.71
N GLU A 63 13.47 -9.85 2.82
CA GLU A 63 14.55 -10.21 3.72
C GLU A 63 13.93 -10.92 4.92
N GLU A 64 14.19 -12.21 5.08
CA GLU A 64 13.78 -12.92 6.29
C GLU A 64 14.56 -12.35 7.47
N ASP A 65 13.87 -11.97 8.54
CA ASP A 65 14.50 -11.69 9.82
C ASP A 65 14.99 -13.05 10.33
N MET A 66 16.22 -13.42 9.97
CA MET A 66 16.92 -14.55 10.58
C MET A 66 17.31 -14.14 12.01
N ASN A 67 16.32 -14.07 12.90
CA ASN A 67 16.57 -14.13 14.32
C ASN A 67 16.66 -15.61 14.68
N GLU A 68 17.89 -16.11 14.69
CA GLU A 68 18.30 -17.39 15.29
C GLU A 68 18.57 -17.19 16.78
#